data_AF-A0A8B7E7T5-F1
#
_entry.id   AF-A0A8B7E7T5-F1
#
_cell.length_a   1.000
_cell.length_b   1.000
_cell.length_c   1.000
_cell.angle_alpha   90.00
_cell.angle_beta   90.00
_cell.angle_gamma   90.00
#
_symmetry.space_group_name_H-M   'P 1'
#
loop_
_entity.id
_entity.type
_entity.pdbx_description
1 polymer ?
#
loop_
_entity_poly.entity_id
_entity_poly.type
_entity_poly.pdbx_seq_one_letter_code
_entity_poly.pdbx_strand_id
1 'polypeptide(L)'
;MGTVLQQGVVRSKRAVGIHSGPDISSSVHRDLKNQAELASKAIEAFGITSEKLLIKYKKDVVDQQMVCYRLADAAIDIFGMISVLSRTTKSLNNSLPNANHEALLTSIFCSEAYDRVVRNLDSCLAEKHLQNDKLKSNVAGEIVKSMGVYTEHPLGL
;
A
#
# COMPACT_ATOMS: atom_id res chain seq x y z
N MET A 1 3.98 22.53 -19.53
CA MET A 1 5.16 21.87 -20.12
C MET A 1 6.08 21.43 -18.98
N GLY A 2 6.23 20.12 -18.70
CA GLY A 2 7.26 19.68 -17.75
C GLY A 2 7.01 18.40 -16.95
N THR A 3 5.84 17.75 -17.04
CA THR A 3 5.56 16.55 -16.21
C THR A 3 6.52 15.39 -16.49
N VAL A 4 6.84 15.12 -17.77
CA VAL A 4 7.75 14.02 -18.13
C VAL A 4 9.18 14.26 -17.65
N LEU A 5 9.70 15.48 -17.84
CA LEU A 5 11.06 15.85 -17.39
C LEU A 5 11.16 15.84 -15.86
N GLN A 6 10.14 16.36 -15.17
CA GLN A 6 10.07 16.34 -13.71
C GLN A 6 10.01 14.92 -13.16
N GLN A 7 9.20 14.04 -13.75
CA GLN A 7 9.17 12.63 -13.37
C GLN A 7 10.50 11.92 -13.69
N GLY A 8 11.17 12.29 -14.78
CA GLY A 8 12.53 11.85 -15.09
C GLY A 8 13.53 12.18 -13.97
N VAL A 9 13.49 13.39 -13.43
CA VAL A 9 14.34 13.80 -12.30
C VAL A 9 13.99 13.03 -11.02
N VAL A 10 12.70 12.83 -10.73
CA VAL A 10 12.24 12.04 -9.58
C VAL A 10 12.72 10.59 -9.67
N ARG A 11 12.66 9.98 -10.86
CA ARG A 11 13.18 8.63 -11.12
C ARG A 11 14.68 8.55 -10.87
N SER A 12 15.45 9.51 -11.37
CA SER A 12 16.91 9.55 -11.17
C SER A 12 17.27 9.67 -9.69
N LYS A 13 16.56 10.50 -8.93
CA LYS A 13 16.76 10.61 -7.46
C LYS A 13 16.53 9.27 -6.76
N ARG A 14 15.40 8.61 -7.05
CA ARG A 14 15.07 7.29 -6.48
C ARG A 14 16.09 6.21 -6.85
N ALA A 15 16.61 6.21 -8.08
CA ALA A 15 17.60 5.23 -8.53
C ALA A 15 18.93 5.33 -7.74
N VAL A 16 19.26 6.50 -7.20
CA VAL A 16 20.45 6.75 -6.36
C VAL A 16 20.11 6.69 -4.85
N GLY A 17 18.90 6.24 -4.49
CA GLY A 17 18.47 6.09 -3.09
C GLY A 17 18.02 7.38 -2.42
N ILE A 18 17.88 8.48 -3.16
CA ILE A 18 17.40 9.76 -2.63
C ILE A 18 15.88 9.70 -2.49
N HIS A 19 15.40 9.88 -1.25
CA HIS A 19 13.97 9.95 -0.95
C HIS A 19 13.33 11.09 -1.74
N SER A 20 12.27 10.74 -2.45
CA SER A 20 11.55 11.63 -3.36
C SER A 20 10.05 11.65 -3.07
N GLY A 21 9.62 11.08 -1.94
CA GLY A 21 8.27 11.16 -1.44
C GLY A 21 7.85 12.60 -1.12
N PRO A 22 6.54 12.89 -1.13
CA PRO A 22 6.05 14.17 -0.65
C PRO A 22 6.38 14.31 0.83
N ASP A 23 6.88 15.48 1.25
CA ASP A 23 7.01 15.79 2.68
C ASP A 23 5.74 16.47 3.19
N ILE A 24 4.91 15.70 3.90
CA ILE A 24 3.68 16.21 4.52
C ILE A 24 3.88 16.64 5.97
N SER A 25 5.10 16.52 6.51
CA SER A 25 5.41 16.82 7.92
C SER A 25 5.17 18.27 8.30
N SER A 26 5.23 19.17 7.31
CA SER A 26 4.94 20.60 7.46
C SER A 26 3.44 20.91 7.65
N SER A 27 2.57 19.98 7.25
CA SER A 27 1.11 20.16 7.25
C SER A 27 0.41 19.49 8.43
N VAL A 28 1.17 18.80 9.29
CA VAL A 28 0.65 18.09 10.47
C VAL A 28 1.13 18.74 11.77
N HIS A 29 0.40 18.50 12.86
CA HIS A 29 0.82 18.94 14.19
C HIS A 29 2.17 18.31 14.56
N ARG A 30 2.99 19.05 15.31
CA ARG A 30 4.38 18.65 15.65
C ARG A 30 4.45 17.28 16.35
N ASP A 31 3.42 16.92 17.11
CA ASP A 31 3.34 15.66 17.86
C ASP A 31 3.03 14.45 16.96
N LEU A 32 2.65 14.68 15.70
CA LEU A 32 2.32 13.64 14.71
C LEU A 32 3.35 13.51 13.59
N LYS A 33 4.54 14.12 13.73
CA LYS A 33 5.59 14.13 12.70
C LYS A 33 6.04 12.72 12.32
N ASN A 34 6.17 11.82 13.30
CA ASN A 34 6.61 10.44 13.03
C ASN A 34 5.57 9.70 12.16
N GLN A 35 4.28 9.89 12.45
CA GLN A 35 3.18 9.27 11.71
C GLN A 35 3.07 9.86 10.30
N ALA A 36 3.31 11.16 10.15
CA ALA A 36 3.43 11.78 8.84
C ALA A 36 4.61 11.23 8.02
N GLU A 37 5.75 10.96 8.65
CA GLU A 37 6.90 10.32 7.99
C GLU A 37 6.55 8.91 7.48
N LEU A 38 5.84 8.12 8.28
CA LEU A 38 5.34 6.81 7.85
C LEU A 38 4.42 6.93 6.63
N ALA A 39 3.48 7.88 6.64
CA ALA A 39 2.60 8.13 5.51
C ALA A 39 3.37 8.57 4.26
N SER A 40 4.36 9.46 4.39
CA SER A 40 5.23 9.90 3.29
C SER A 40 6.00 8.72 2.66
N LYS A 41 6.59 7.85 3.50
CA LYS A 41 7.28 6.63 3.06
C LYS A 41 6.33 5.67 2.34
N ALA A 42 5.12 5.49 2.88
CA ALA A 42 4.08 4.67 2.25
C ALA A 42 3.67 5.20 0.87
N ILE A 43 3.45 6.51 0.73
CA ILE A 43 3.14 7.16 -0.56
C ILE A 43 4.29 6.97 -1.56
N GLU A 44 5.54 7.14 -1.12
CA GLU A 44 6.70 6.93 -1.99
C GLU A 44 6.79 5.49 -2.48
N ALA A 45 6.69 4.51 -1.57
CA ALA A 45 6.73 3.10 -1.90
C ALA A 45 5.58 2.70 -2.85
N PHE A 46 4.38 3.25 -2.62
CA PHE A 46 3.22 3.04 -3.48
C PHE A 46 3.48 3.55 -4.90
N GLY A 47 4.02 4.76 -5.04
CA GLY A 47 4.35 5.35 -6.34
C GLY A 47 5.39 4.52 -7.09
N ILE A 48 6.46 4.09 -6.41
CA ILE A 48 7.49 3.21 -7.00
C ILE A 48 6.91 1.88 -7.46
N THR A 49 6.06 1.27 -6.63
CA THR A 49 5.47 -0.04 -6.93
C THR A 49 4.51 0.05 -8.11
N SER A 50 3.62 1.04 -8.10
CA SER A 50 2.69 1.31 -9.20
C SER A 50 3.41 1.49 -10.53
N GLU A 51 4.51 2.24 -10.51
CA GLU A 51 5.34 2.46 -11.69
C GLU A 51 5.99 1.16 -12.20
N LYS A 52 6.58 0.36 -11.31
CA LYS A 52 7.18 -0.93 -11.67
C LYS A 52 6.14 -1.88 -12.28
N LEU A 53 4.92 -1.90 -11.73
CA LEU A 53 3.82 -2.70 -12.25
C LEU A 53 3.39 -2.26 -13.65
N LEU A 54 3.24 -0.95 -13.87
CA LEU A 54 2.91 -0.39 -15.19
C LEU A 54 4.01 -0.67 -16.23
N ILE A 55 5.29 -0.60 -15.84
CA ILE A 55 6.41 -0.96 -16.74
C ILE A 55 6.38 -2.45 -17.08
N LYS A 56 6.15 -3.31 -16.08
CA LYS A 56 6.16 -4.78 -16.23
C LYS A 56 5.00 -5.29 -17.07
N TYR A 57 3.77 -4.86 -16.76
CA TYR A 57 2.54 -5.41 -17.35
C TYR A 57 1.92 -4.52 -18.42
N LYS A 58 2.32 -3.25 -18.53
CA LYS A 58 1.79 -2.30 -19.53
C LYS A 58 0.26 -2.25 -19.44
N LYS A 59 -0.43 -2.53 -20.56
CA LYS A 59 -1.89 -2.52 -20.65
C LYS A 59 -2.52 -3.74 -19.95
N ASP A 60 -1.79 -4.85 -19.88
CA ASP A 60 -2.26 -6.13 -19.34
C ASP A 60 -2.26 -6.14 -17.80
N VAL A 61 -1.91 -5.01 -17.16
CA VAL A 61 -2.02 -4.84 -15.71
C VAL A 61 -3.46 -5.04 -15.24
N VAL A 62 -4.45 -4.74 -16.09
CA VAL A 62 -5.87 -4.98 -15.83
C VAL A 62 -6.18 -6.45 -15.56
N ASP A 63 -5.41 -7.39 -16.13
CA ASP A 63 -5.62 -8.82 -15.92
C ASP A 63 -4.91 -9.35 -14.67
N GLN A 64 -4.04 -8.54 -14.05
CA GLN A 64 -3.31 -8.91 -12.84
C GLN A 64 -4.13 -8.65 -11.57
N GLN A 65 -5.35 -9.19 -11.52
CA GLN A 65 -6.37 -8.87 -10.50
C GLN A 65 -5.88 -9.04 -9.06
N MET A 66 -5.10 -10.09 -8.75
CA MET A 66 -4.56 -10.30 -7.40
C MET A 66 -3.50 -9.28 -7.00
N VAL A 67 -2.73 -8.78 -7.97
CA VAL A 67 -1.77 -7.68 -7.76
C VAL A 67 -2.53 -6.37 -7.60
N CYS A 68 -3.52 -6.09 -8.45
CA CYS A 68 -4.38 -4.91 -8.36
C CYS A 68 -5.11 -4.84 -7.02
N TYR A 69 -5.60 -5.97 -6.52
CA TYR A 69 -6.22 -6.09 -5.20
C TYR A 69 -5.27 -5.64 -4.07
N ARG A 70 -4.04 -6.18 -4.03
CA ARG A 70 -3.04 -5.79 -3.02
C ARG A 70 -2.63 -4.32 -3.13
N LEU A 71 -2.51 -3.81 -4.35
CA LEU A 71 -2.23 -2.40 -4.59
C LEU A 71 -3.40 -1.53 -4.09
N ALA A 72 -4.64 -1.93 -4.33
CA ALA A 72 -5.83 -1.22 -3.85
C ALA A 72 -5.89 -1.19 -2.31
N ASP A 73 -5.64 -2.31 -1.63
CA ASP A 73 -5.58 -2.36 -0.17
C ASP A 73 -4.54 -1.39 0.40
N ALA A 74 -3.35 -1.33 -0.22
CA ALA A 74 -2.32 -0.37 0.16
C ALA A 74 -2.78 1.10 -0.05
N ALA A 75 -3.49 1.40 -1.14
CA ALA A 75 -4.02 2.74 -1.39
C ALA A 75 -5.07 3.15 -0.35
N ILE A 76 -5.94 2.21 0.07
CA ILE A 76 -6.96 2.43 1.11
C ILE A 76 -6.29 2.76 2.44
N ASP A 77 -5.29 1.99 2.85
CA ASP A 77 -4.55 2.24 4.10
C ASP A 77 -3.85 3.60 4.08
N ILE A 78 -3.19 3.97 2.96
CA ILE A 78 -2.55 5.29 2.80
C ILE A 78 -3.58 6.42 2.93
N PHE A 79 -4.73 6.30 2.27
CA PHE A 79 -5.80 7.29 2.39
C PHE A 79 -6.32 7.39 3.83
N GLY A 80 -6.46 6.25 4.51
CA GLY A 80 -6.80 6.18 5.92
C GLY A 80 -5.79 6.95 6.78
N MET A 81 -4.49 6.70 6.59
CA MET A 81 -3.41 7.36 7.34
C MET A 81 -3.48 8.89 7.21
N ILE A 82 -3.62 9.40 5.98
CA ILE A 82 -3.71 10.84 5.71
C ILE A 82 -4.97 11.44 6.35
N SER A 83 -6.09 10.73 6.28
CA SER A 83 -7.38 11.18 6.82
C SER A 83 -7.33 11.35 8.33
N VAL A 84 -6.80 10.36 9.06
CA VAL A 84 -6.68 10.44 10.53
C VAL A 84 -5.65 11.48 10.95
N LEU A 85 -4.52 11.60 10.24
CA LEU A 85 -3.52 12.64 10.46
C LEU A 85 -4.10 14.04 10.33
N SER A 86 -4.88 14.28 9.27
CA SER A 86 -5.54 15.57 9.01
C SER A 86 -6.53 15.91 10.13
N ARG A 87 -7.40 14.95 10.49
CA ARG A 87 -8.39 15.11 11.56
C ARG A 87 -7.72 15.42 12.91
N THR A 88 -6.76 14.60 13.33
CA THR A 88 -6.11 14.75 14.63
C THR A 88 -5.26 16.02 14.69
N THR A 89 -4.59 16.39 13.60
CA THR A 89 -3.87 17.67 13.52
C THR A 89 -4.82 18.84 13.81
N LYS A 90 -6.02 18.83 13.21
CA LYS A 90 -7.03 19.87 13.46
C LYS A 90 -7.52 19.84 14.92
N SER A 91 -7.71 18.65 15.49
CA SER A 91 -8.12 18.48 16.90
C SER A 91 -7.07 19.04 17.88
N LEU A 92 -5.79 18.76 17.63
CA LEU A 92 -4.65 19.27 18.41
C LEU A 92 -4.49 20.78 18.27
N ASN A 93 -4.52 21.32 17.04
CA ASN A 93 -4.42 22.76 16.79
C ASN A 93 -5.55 23.55 17.47
N ASN A 94 -6.75 22.97 17.53
CA ASN A 94 -7.91 23.57 18.18
C ASN A 94 -7.97 23.30 19.69
N SER A 95 -7.00 22.56 20.26
CA SER A 95 -6.95 22.20 21.68
C SER A 95 -8.26 21.54 22.18
N LEU A 96 -8.84 20.64 21.39
CA LEU A 96 -10.07 19.94 21.80
C LEU A 96 -9.83 19.01 23.01
N PRO A 97 -10.83 18.78 23.87
CA PRO A 97 -10.66 17.98 25.10
C PRO A 97 -10.11 16.56 24.86
N ASN A 98 -10.46 15.95 23.72
CA ASN A 98 -10.10 14.57 23.39
C ASN A 98 -8.92 14.47 22.41
N ALA A 99 -8.24 15.59 22.08
CA ALA A 99 -7.21 15.62 21.05
C ALA A 99 -6.02 14.70 21.36
N ASN A 100 -5.62 14.60 22.63
CA ASN A 100 -4.56 13.69 23.06
C ASN A 100 -4.94 12.22 22.87
N HIS A 101 -6.21 11.86 23.09
CA HIS A 101 -6.69 10.50 22.84
C HIS A 101 -6.73 10.20 21.34
N GLU A 102 -7.17 11.16 20.51
CA GLU A 102 -7.09 11.04 19.05
C GLU A 102 -5.64 10.88 18.55
N ALA A 103 -4.67 11.54 19.18
CA ALA A 103 -3.25 11.38 18.85
C ALA A 103 -2.72 9.95 19.11
N LEU A 104 -3.16 9.33 20.20
CA LEU A 104 -2.83 7.92 20.49
C LEU A 104 -3.45 6.98 19.45
N LEU A 105 -4.73 7.17 19.12
CA LEU A 105 -5.42 6.38 18.09
C LEU A 105 -4.74 6.51 16.73
N THR A 106 -4.41 7.73 16.32
CA THR A 106 -3.70 8.00 15.06
C THR A 106 -2.31 7.38 15.05
N SER A 107 -1.60 7.40 16.17
CA SER A 107 -0.28 6.76 16.30
C SER A 107 -0.34 5.25 16.08
N ILE A 108 -1.29 4.58 16.74
CA ILE A 108 -1.49 3.13 16.59
C ILE A 108 -1.90 2.80 15.16
N PHE A 109 -2.93 3.47 14.65
CA PHE A 109 -3.45 3.21 13.32
C PHE A 109 -2.40 3.42 12.22
N CYS A 110 -1.65 4.52 12.25
CA CYS A 110 -0.62 4.79 11.25
C CYS A 110 0.53 3.76 11.31
N SER A 111 0.89 3.25 12.49
CA SER A 111 1.90 2.20 12.61
C SER A 111 1.43 0.91 11.94
N GLU A 112 0.24 0.42 12.29
CA GLU A 112 -0.28 -0.84 11.74
C GLU A 112 -0.62 -0.74 10.26
N ALA A 113 -1.18 0.40 9.83
CA ALA A 113 -1.47 0.67 8.42
C ALA A 113 -0.19 0.69 7.59
N TYR A 114 0.89 1.29 8.09
CA TYR A 114 2.18 1.27 7.41
C TYR A 114 2.70 -0.15 7.20
N ASP A 115 2.64 -1.02 8.22
CA ASP A 115 3.07 -2.41 8.10
C ASP A 115 2.24 -3.19 7.06
N ARG A 116 0.94 -2.95 6.98
CA ARG A 116 0.06 -3.53 5.95
C ARG A 116 0.42 -3.02 4.57
N VAL A 117 0.67 -1.72 4.41
CA VAL A 117 1.09 -1.11 3.14
C VAL A 117 2.39 -1.75 2.66
N VAL A 118 3.43 -1.78 3.49
CA VAL A 118 4.73 -2.36 3.10
C VAL A 118 4.56 -3.82 2.67
N ARG A 119 3.84 -4.62 3.47
CA ARG A 119 3.58 -6.03 3.15
C ARG A 119 2.84 -6.21 1.81
N ASN A 120 1.82 -5.40 1.56
CA ASN A 120 1.04 -5.46 0.32
C ASN A 120 1.87 -5.04 -0.89
N LEU A 121 2.67 -3.98 -0.77
CA LEU A 121 3.52 -3.50 -1.86
C LEU A 121 4.66 -4.47 -2.19
N ASP A 122 5.31 -5.04 -1.17
CA ASP A 122 6.36 -6.04 -1.37
C ASP A 122 5.81 -7.30 -2.05
N SER A 123 4.63 -7.76 -1.63
CA SER A 123 3.97 -8.92 -2.23
C SER A 123 3.44 -8.69 -3.65
N CYS A 124 3.30 -7.45 -4.12
CA CYS A 124 3.04 -7.15 -5.53
C CYS A 124 4.22 -7.48 -6.45
N LEU A 125 5.45 -7.44 -5.94
CA LEU A 125 6.67 -7.63 -6.75
C LEU A 125 7.39 -8.95 -6.45
N ALA A 126 7.18 -9.51 -5.26
CA ALA A 126 7.87 -10.71 -4.81
C ALA A 126 7.44 -11.97 -5.59
N GLU A 127 8.41 -12.67 -6.18
CA GLU A 127 8.18 -13.85 -7.02
C GLU A 127 7.40 -14.96 -6.28
N LYS A 128 7.69 -15.18 -5.00
CA LYS A 128 6.95 -16.14 -4.16
C LYS A 128 5.44 -15.89 -4.16
N HIS A 129 5.02 -14.63 -4.05
CA HIS A 129 3.60 -14.27 -4.03
C HIS A 129 2.96 -14.43 -5.42
N LEU A 130 3.70 -14.07 -6.48
CA LEU A 130 3.23 -14.25 -7.86
C LEU A 130 3.09 -15.73 -8.23
N GLN A 131 3.97 -16.59 -7.75
CA GLN A 131 3.85 -18.04 -7.93
C GLN A 131 2.65 -18.59 -7.17
N ASN A 132 2.42 -18.16 -5.93
CA ASN A 132 1.22 -18.53 -5.17
C ASN A 132 -0.06 -18.10 -5.89
N ASP A 133 -0.08 -16.94 -6.56
CA ASP A 133 -1.24 -16.50 -7.32
C ASP A 133 -1.53 -17.41 -8.52
N LYS A 134 -0.50 -17.91 -9.22
CA LYS A 134 -0.67 -18.94 -10.27
C LYS A 134 -1.24 -20.24 -9.69
N LEU A 135 -0.73 -20.68 -8.54
CA LEU A 135 -1.21 -21.89 -7.86
C LEU A 135 -2.69 -21.74 -7.47
N LYS A 136 -3.10 -20.58 -6.94
CA LYS A 136 -4.52 -20.29 -6.64
C LYS A 136 -5.39 -20.40 -7.88
N SER A 137 -4.95 -19.85 -9.01
CA SER A 137 -5.70 -19.94 -10.28
C SER A 137 -5.85 -21.39 -10.75
N ASN A 138 -4.81 -22.22 -10.58
CA ASN A 138 -4.89 -23.64 -10.93
C ASN A 138 -5.89 -24.39 -10.05
N VAL A 139 -5.81 -24.20 -8.72
CA VAL A 139 -6.75 -24.79 -7.75
C VAL A 139 -8.19 -24.36 -8.04
N ALA A 140 -8.41 -23.08 -8.32
CA ALA A 140 -9.73 -22.58 -8.70
C ALA A 140 -10.25 -23.26 -9.98
N GLY A 141 -9.38 -23.46 -10.97
CA GLY A 141 -9.71 -24.18 -12.20
C GLY A 141 -10.11 -25.65 -11.96
N GLU A 142 -9.45 -26.34 -11.03
CA GLU A 142 -9.78 -27.72 -10.65
C GLU A 142 -11.12 -27.82 -9.91
N ILE A 143 -11.38 -26.89 -8.99
CA ILE A 143 -12.66 -26.80 -8.26
C ILE A 143 -13.82 -26.56 -9.24
N VAL A 144 -13.66 -25.63 -10.18
CA VAL A 144 -14.70 -25.33 -11.18
C VAL A 144 -14.97 -26.54 -12.09
N LYS A 145 -13.91 -27.26 -12.51
CA LYS A 145 -14.06 -28.47 -13.34
C LYS A 145 -14.76 -29.62 -12.61
N SER A 146 -14.47 -29.79 -11.32
CA SER A 146 -15.07 -30.83 -10.48
C SER A 146 -16.45 -30.47 -9.93
N MET A 147 -16.89 -29.21 -10.09
CA MET A 147 -18.14 -28.68 -9.53
C MET A 147 -18.26 -28.91 -8.02
N GLY A 148 -17.13 -28.93 -7.31
CA GLY A 148 -17.07 -29.32 -5.91
C GLY A 148 -15.66 -29.27 -5.33
N VAL A 149 -15.49 -29.87 -4.15
CA VAL A 149 -14.16 -30.03 -3.56
C VAL A 149 -13.39 -31.05 -4.40
N TYR A 150 -12.25 -30.65 -4.96
CA TYR A 150 -11.45 -31.51 -5.83
C TYR A 150 -10.76 -32.65 -5.06
N THR A 151 -10.40 -32.42 -3.79
CA THR A 151 -9.68 -33.40 -2.97
C THR A 151 -10.63 -34.42 -2.36
N GLU A 152 -10.33 -35.69 -2.56
CA GLU A 152 -10.98 -36.79 -1.84
C GLU A 152 -10.41 -36.92 -0.43
N HIS A 153 -11.22 -37.46 0.48
CA HIS A 153 -10.75 -37.77 1.82
C HIS A 153 -9.60 -38.78 1.74
N PRO A 154 -8.47 -38.63 2.47
CA PRO A 154 -7.33 -39.56 2.39
C PRO A 154 -7.65 -41.03 2.71
N LEU A 155 -8.81 -41.30 3.31
CA LEU A 155 -9.31 -42.64 3.63
C LEU A 155 -10.29 -43.20 2.58
N GLY A 156 -10.66 -42.42 1.56
CA GLY A 156 -11.61 -42.84 0.52
C GLY A 156 -13.02 -43.16 1.01
N LEU A 157 -13.45 -42.53 2.13
CA LEU A 157 -14.79 -42.66 2.71
C LEU A 157 -15.71 -41.52 2.25
#